data_AF-A0A840EK98-F1
#
_entry.id   AF-A0A840EK98-F1
#
_cell.length_a   1.000
_cell.length_b   1.000
_cell.length_c   1.000
_cell.angle_alpha   90.00
_cell.angle_beta   90.00
_cell.angle_gamma   90.00
#
_symmetry.space_group_name_H-M   'P 1'
#
loop_
_entity.id
_entity.type
_entity.pdbx_description
1 polymer ?
#
loop_
_entity_poly.entity_id
_entity_poly.type
_entity_poly.pdbx_seq_one_letter_code
_entity_poly.pdbx_strand_id
1 'polypeptide(L)'
;MITVNRKSHFNAAHRLFRKEWSDQKNSEVFGKCSNPNYHGHNYKLIVSVTGKINPETGFVIDLKILKQLIKEHVENHFDHKNLNIEVPEFKELNPTAENIAVVIWEKLRPYIAKEHKLGVTLYETPRNFVSYQGEQA
;
A
#
# COMPACT_ATOMS: atom_id res chain seq x y z
N MET A 1 -18.97 0.45 -16.16
CA MET A 1 -18.10 1.27 -15.30
C MET A 1 -16.70 1.22 -15.88
N ILE A 2 -15.92 2.30 -15.75
CA ILE A 2 -14.54 2.38 -16.23
C ILE A 2 -13.59 2.56 -15.04
N THR A 3 -12.37 2.05 -15.16
CA THR A 3 -11.33 2.16 -14.13
C THR A 3 -10.27 3.15 -14.56
N VAL A 4 -10.01 4.16 -13.73
CA VAL A 4 -8.84 5.04 -13.88
C VAL A 4 -7.74 4.58 -12.94
N ASN A 5 -6.50 4.67 -13.39
CA ASN A 5 -5.33 4.20 -12.65
C ASN A 5 -4.31 5.32 -12.51
N ARG A 6 -3.82 5.54 -11.28
CA ARG A 6 -2.71 6.44 -11.00
C ARG A 6 -1.54 5.66 -10.43
N LYS A 7 -0.41 5.71 -11.14
CA LYS A 7 0.86 5.16 -10.66
C LYS A 7 1.56 6.15 -9.72
N SER A 8 2.21 5.63 -8.68
CA SER A 8 3.08 6.33 -7.73
C SER A 8 4.16 5.35 -7.23
N HIS A 9 5.03 5.80 -6.34
CA HIS A 9 6.07 5.00 -5.70
C HIS A 9 6.43 5.59 -4.33
N PHE A 10 7.05 4.77 -3.49
CA PHE A 10 7.74 5.19 -2.28
C PHE A 10 8.86 4.20 -1.98
N ASN A 11 9.90 4.63 -1.29
CA ASN A 11 11.03 3.80 -0.89
C ASN A 11 10.99 3.60 0.61
N ALA A 12 11.01 2.35 1.09
CA ALA A 12 10.93 2.09 2.51
C ALA A 12 11.76 0.87 2.91
N ALA A 13 12.25 0.89 4.14
CA ALA A 13 12.89 -0.25 4.79
C ALA A 13 11.90 -1.00 5.68
N HIS A 14 12.07 -2.31 5.81
CA HIS A 14 11.27 -3.14 6.70
C HIS A 14 11.95 -4.47 7.06
N ARG A 15 11.39 -5.14 8.05
CA ARG A 15 11.74 -6.49 8.50
C ARG A 15 10.46 -7.27 8.70
N LEU A 16 10.41 -8.48 8.15
CA LEU A 16 9.34 -9.42 8.42
C LEU A 16 9.71 -10.30 9.61
N PHE A 17 9.05 -10.07 10.75
CA PHE A 17 9.29 -10.85 11.96
C PHE A 17 8.11 -10.80 12.92
N ARG A 18 8.07 -11.76 13.85
CA ARG A 18 7.21 -11.74 15.02
C ARG A 18 8.06 -11.62 16.28
N LYS A 19 7.69 -10.68 17.16
CA LYS A 19 8.45 -10.35 18.40
C LYS A 19 8.52 -11.55 19.35
N GLU A 20 7.44 -12.29 19.48
CA GLU A 20 7.34 -13.50 20.30
C GLU A 20 7.99 -14.75 19.70
N TRP A 21 8.61 -14.67 18.52
CA TRP A 21 9.34 -15.79 17.93
C TRP A 21 10.84 -15.64 18.11
N SER A 22 11.54 -16.76 18.27
CA SER A 22 13.01 -16.77 18.21
C SER A 22 13.49 -16.32 16.83
N ASP A 23 14.72 -15.79 16.74
CA ASP A 23 15.32 -15.42 15.46
C ASP A 23 15.44 -16.62 14.51
N GLN A 24 15.71 -17.81 15.03
CA GLN A 24 15.70 -19.04 14.24
C GLN A 24 14.33 -19.27 13.58
N LYS A 25 13.24 -19.21 14.35
CA LYS A 25 11.89 -19.42 13.81
C LYS A 25 11.51 -18.33 12.81
N ASN A 26 11.87 -17.07 13.08
CA ASN A 26 11.68 -15.98 12.12
C ASN A 26 12.45 -16.22 10.82
N SER A 27 13.69 -16.70 10.90
CA SER A 27 14.50 -17.06 9.73
C SER A 27 13.93 -18.24 8.95
N GLU A 28 13.38 -19.25 9.63
CA GLU A 28 12.74 -20.40 8.98
C GLU A 28 11.48 -19.99 8.20
N VAL A 29 10.68 -19.07 8.74
CA VAL A 29 9.40 -18.66 8.14
C VAL A 29 9.57 -17.55 7.09
N PHE A 30 10.32 -16.50 7.41
CA PHE A 30 10.44 -15.30 6.57
C PHE A 30 11.77 -15.23 5.80
N GLY A 31 12.70 -16.15 6.06
CA GLY A 31 13.99 -16.20 5.36
C GLY A 31 14.77 -14.90 5.47
N LYS A 32 15.37 -14.48 4.35
CA LYS A 32 16.16 -13.24 4.25
C LYS A 32 15.37 -11.98 4.64
N CYS A 33 14.04 -12.00 4.52
CA CYS A 33 13.19 -10.87 4.90
C CYS A 33 13.17 -10.62 6.42
N SER A 34 13.59 -11.58 7.23
CA SER A 34 13.72 -11.45 8.70
C SER A 34 15.07 -10.91 9.19
N ASN A 35 15.94 -10.41 8.29
CA ASN A 35 17.22 -9.83 8.66
C ASN A 35 17.07 -8.83 9.83
N PRO A 36 17.78 -9.01 10.97
CA PRO A 36 17.74 -8.10 12.11
C PRO A 36 18.10 -6.65 11.74
N ASN A 37 18.91 -6.46 10.70
CA ASN A 37 19.29 -5.15 10.19
C ASN A 37 18.39 -4.65 9.04
N TYR A 38 17.18 -5.20 8.93
CA TYR A 38 16.18 -4.84 7.92
C TYR A 38 16.66 -5.08 6.48
N HIS A 39 15.79 -4.76 5.53
CA HIS A 39 16.09 -4.59 4.12
C HIS A 39 15.11 -3.53 3.57
N GLY A 40 15.15 -3.19 2.29
CA GLY A 40 14.23 -2.22 1.74
C GLY A 40 13.88 -2.46 0.29
N HIS A 41 12.85 -1.76 -0.17
CA HIS A 41 12.33 -1.86 -1.52
C HIS A 41 11.95 -0.48 -2.06
N ASN A 42 12.03 -0.37 -3.39
CA ASN A 42 11.47 0.74 -4.13
C ASN A 42 10.06 0.33 -4.58
N TYR A 43 9.09 0.49 -3.69
CA TYR A 43 7.72 0.07 -3.93
C TYR A 43 7.10 0.86 -5.08
N LYS A 44 6.45 0.16 -6.01
CA LYS A 44 5.61 0.79 -7.02
C LYS A 44 4.15 0.58 -6.65
N LEU A 45 3.38 1.64 -6.74
CA LEU A 45 1.97 1.67 -6.35
C LEU A 45 1.11 2.01 -7.55
N ILE A 46 -0.01 1.30 -7.70
CA ILE A 46 -1.11 1.67 -8.58
C ILE A 46 -2.36 1.82 -7.70
N VAL A 47 -2.95 3.01 -7.71
CA VAL A 47 -4.29 3.22 -7.14
C VAL A 47 -5.30 3.28 -8.27
N SER A 48 -6.31 2.45 -8.16
CA SER A 48 -7.38 2.27 -9.14
C SER A 48 -8.70 2.78 -8.58
N VAL A 49 -9.43 3.58 -9.35
CA VAL A 49 -10.79 4.00 -9.00
C VAL A 49 -11.72 3.62 -10.14
N THR A 50 -12.73 2.79 -9.83
CA THR A 50 -13.74 2.34 -10.80
C THR A 50 -15.08 2.98 -10.51
N GLY A 51 -15.69 3.58 -11.54
CA GLY A 51 -16.99 4.25 -11.42
C GLY A 51 -17.68 4.48 -12.75
N LYS A 52 -18.79 5.23 -12.71
CA LYS A 52 -19.43 5.75 -13.93
C LYS A 52 -18.73 7.02 -14.38
N ILE A 53 -18.75 7.28 -15.67
CA ILE A 53 -18.27 8.55 -16.22
C ILE A 53 -19.28 9.62 -15.84
N ASN A 54 -18.83 10.68 -15.18
CA ASN A 54 -19.65 11.86 -14.93
C ASN A 54 -19.99 12.52 -16.29
N PRO A 55 -21.28 12.73 -16.62
CA PRO A 55 -21.70 13.16 -17.95
C PRO A 55 -21.32 14.61 -18.29
N GLU A 56 -21.05 15.45 -17.29
CA GLU A 56 -20.67 16.85 -17.48
C GLU A 56 -19.16 17.01 -17.68
N THR A 57 -18.36 16.25 -16.93
CA THR A 57 -16.89 16.40 -16.89
C THR A 57 -16.15 15.33 -17.69
N GLY A 58 -16.77 14.19 -17.96
CA GLY A 58 -16.11 13.04 -18.59
C GLY A 58 -15.19 12.24 -17.66
N PHE A 59 -15.13 12.55 -16.36
CA PHE A 59 -14.25 11.88 -15.40
C PHE A 59 -14.96 10.84 -14.54
N VAL A 60 -14.22 9.84 -14.08
CA VAL A 60 -14.62 9.05 -12.89
C VAL A 60 -14.19 9.78 -11.61
N ILE A 61 -12.95 10.27 -11.60
CA ILE A 61 -12.37 11.11 -10.56
C ILE A 61 -11.32 12.00 -11.22
N ASP A 62 -11.15 13.24 -10.76
CA ASP A 62 -10.04 14.08 -11.20
C ASP A 62 -8.70 13.47 -10.74
N LEU A 63 -7.81 13.16 -11.69
CA LEU A 63 -6.50 12.60 -11.40
C LEU A 63 -5.60 13.56 -10.59
N LYS A 64 -5.86 14.87 -10.59
CA LYS A 64 -5.19 15.83 -9.70
C LYS A 64 -5.57 15.58 -8.24
N ILE A 65 -6.85 15.35 -7.95
CA ILE A 65 -7.33 14.98 -6.62
C ILE A 65 -6.71 13.64 -6.21
N LEU A 66 -6.78 12.62 -7.07
CA LEU A 66 -6.20 11.31 -6.74
C LEU A 66 -4.68 11.37 -6.51
N LYS A 67 -3.95 12.18 -7.29
CA LYS A 67 -2.52 12.45 -7.07
C LYS A 67 -2.27 13.06 -5.69
N GLN A 68 -3.07 14.06 -5.29
CA GLN A 68 -2.90 14.75 -4.00
C GLN A 68 -3.16 13.79 -2.82
N LEU A 69 -4.23 12.98 -2.90
CA LEU A 69 -4.55 12.00 -1.87
C LEU A 69 -3.44 10.95 -1.70
N ILE A 70 -2.88 10.45 -2.81
CA ILE A 70 -1.74 9.53 -2.77
C ILE A 70 -0.51 10.22 -2.15
N LYS A 71 -0.24 11.47 -2.53
CA LYS A 71 0.90 12.22 -1.98
C LYS A 71 0.80 12.35 -0.46
N GLU A 72 -0.36 12.80 0.00
CA GLU A 72 -0.60 13.15 1.40
C GLU A 72 -0.69 11.93 2.31
N HIS A 73 -1.50 10.93 1.92
CA HIS A 73 -1.82 9.80 2.80
C HIS A 73 -0.93 8.58 2.57
N VAL A 74 -0.16 8.55 1.48
CA VAL A 74 0.73 7.43 1.15
C VAL A 74 2.17 7.90 1.08
N GLU A 75 2.58 8.69 0.08
CA GLU A 75 4.00 9.02 -0.10
C GLU A 75 4.60 9.71 1.13
N ASN A 76 3.97 10.75 1.67
CA ASN A 76 4.47 11.44 2.87
C ASN A 76 4.46 10.54 4.13
N HIS A 77 3.62 9.50 4.13
CA HIS A 77 3.48 8.58 5.25
C HIS A 77 4.52 7.45 5.22
N PHE A 78 4.91 6.96 4.04
CA PHE A 78 5.77 5.78 3.89
C PHE A 78 7.15 6.04 3.25
N ASP A 79 7.31 7.11 2.45
CA ASP A 79 8.54 7.34 1.69
C ASP A 79 9.73 7.73 2.58
N HIS A 80 10.89 7.14 2.30
CA HIS A 80 12.14 7.26 3.03
C HIS A 80 12.05 6.91 4.53
N LYS A 81 11.19 5.94 4.88
CA LYS A 81 11.03 5.47 6.28
C LYS A 81 11.34 4.01 6.48
N ASN A 82 11.67 3.65 7.71
CA ASN A 82 11.57 2.29 8.20
C ASN A 82 10.14 2.02 8.69
N LEU A 83 9.42 1.13 8.00
CA LEU A 83 8.01 0.83 8.28
C LEU A 83 7.80 0.35 9.72
N ASN A 84 8.63 -0.58 10.21
CA ASN A 84 8.47 -1.13 11.56
C ASN A 84 8.70 -0.11 12.68
N ILE A 85 9.48 0.95 12.41
CA ILE A 85 9.93 1.91 13.43
C ILE A 85 9.10 3.19 13.38
N GLU A 86 8.90 3.74 12.18
CA GLU A 86 8.42 5.11 11.99
C GLU A 86 6.93 5.18 11.59
N VAL A 87 6.34 4.07 11.14
CA VAL A 87 4.95 4.02 10.67
C VAL A 87 4.08 3.37 11.76
N PRO A 88 3.15 4.12 12.39
CA PRO A 88 2.37 3.64 13.54
C PRO A 88 1.63 2.32 13.27
N GLU A 89 1.10 2.16 12.07
CA GLU A 89 0.34 0.98 11.66
C GLU A 89 1.17 -0.31 11.73
N PHE A 90 2.50 -0.24 11.51
CA PHE A 90 3.38 -1.41 11.47
C PHE A 90 4.21 -1.63 12.75
N LYS A 91 3.85 -0.95 13.85
CA LYS A 91 4.46 -1.23 15.16
C LYS A 91 4.12 -2.62 15.67
N GLU A 92 2.89 -3.05 15.44
CA GLU A 92 2.38 -4.39 15.79
C GLU A 92 1.98 -5.22 14.57
N LEU A 93 1.69 -4.58 13.43
CA LEU A 93 1.37 -5.27 12.18
C LEU A 93 2.65 -5.54 11.38
N ASN A 94 2.85 -6.78 10.95
CA ASN A 94 3.99 -7.14 10.12
C ASN A 94 3.87 -6.49 8.72
N PRO A 95 4.85 -5.71 8.24
CA PRO A 95 4.74 -4.97 6.97
C PRO A 95 4.95 -5.88 5.74
N THR A 96 4.21 -6.97 5.61
CA THR A 96 4.17 -7.74 4.36
C THR A 96 3.55 -6.90 3.25
N ALA A 97 3.81 -7.22 1.98
CA ALA A 97 3.24 -6.50 0.85
C ALA A 97 1.70 -6.45 0.93
N GLU A 98 1.06 -7.54 1.36
CA GLU A 98 -0.38 -7.65 1.60
C GLU A 98 -0.86 -6.62 2.63
N ASN A 99 -0.24 -6.61 3.82
CA ASN A 99 -0.62 -5.69 4.89
C ASN A 99 -0.37 -4.23 4.51
N ILE A 100 0.71 -3.94 3.78
CA ILE A 100 0.95 -2.60 3.25
C ILE A 100 -0.15 -2.18 2.28
N ALA A 101 -0.57 -3.06 1.37
CA ALA A 101 -1.66 -2.76 0.44
C ALA A 101 -3.00 -2.50 1.15
N VAL A 102 -3.31 -3.27 2.20
CA VAL A 102 -4.51 -3.06 3.04
C VAL A 102 -4.45 -1.70 3.74
N VAL A 103 -3.34 -1.39 4.42
CA VAL A 103 -3.18 -0.10 5.12
C VAL A 103 -3.29 1.07 4.13
N ILE A 104 -2.65 0.98 2.96
CA ILE A 104 -2.77 2.02 1.91
C ILE A 104 -4.24 2.19 1.48
N TRP A 105 -4.96 1.09 1.28
CA TRP A 105 -6.37 1.13 0.91
C TRP A 105 -7.21 1.78 2.01
N GLU A 106 -7.02 1.41 3.27
CA GLU A 106 -7.73 1.98 4.42
C GLU A 106 -7.47 3.48 4.57
N LYS A 107 -6.23 3.94 4.33
CA LYS A 107 -5.88 5.36 4.37
C LYS A 107 -6.55 6.17 3.26
N LEU A 108 -6.79 5.57 2.09
CA LEU A 108 -7.41 6.27 0.95
C LEU A 108 -8.94 6.16 0.94
N ARG A 109 -9.52 5.07 1.46
CA ARG A 109 -10.95 4.78 1.41
C ARG A 109 -11.86 5.91 1.90
N PRO A 110 -11.56 6.64 3.00
CA PRO A 110 -12.39 7.75 3.48
C PRO A 110 -12.54 8.91 2.48
N TYR A 111 -11.56 9.09 1.58
CA TYR A 111 -11.49 10.20 0.63
C TYR A 111 -12.05 9.86 -0.75
N ILE A 112 -12.41 8.59 -0.97
CA ILE A 112 -13.00 8.12 -2.21
C ILE A 112 -14.51 7.95 -1.99
N ALA A 113 -15.32 8.50 -2.89
CA ALA A 113 -16.78 8.40 -2.83
C ALA A 113 -17.23 6.92 -2.77
N LYS A 114 -18.23 6.60 -1.95
CA LYS A 114 -18.63 5.22 -1.62
C LYS A 114 -19.11 4.43 -2.85
N GLU A 115 -19.70 5.12 -3.82
CA GLU A 115 -20.12 4.59 -5.11
C GLU A 115 -18.95 4.18 -6.01
N HIS A 116 -17.73 4.67 -5.73
CA HIS A 116 -16.53 4.30 -6.44
C HIS A 116 -15.83 3.12 -5.76
N LYS A 117 -15.49 2.10 -6.56
CA LYS A 117 -14.63 1.01 -6.10
C LYS A 117 -13.19 1.49 -6.08
N LEU A 118 -12.49 1.23 -4.98
CA LEU A 118 -11.08 1.55 -4.79
C LEU A 118 -10.27 0.26 -4.86
N GLY A 119 -9.20 0.27 -5.66
CA GLY A 119 -8.21 -0.79 -5.72
C GLY A 119 -6.81 -0.26 -5.46
N VAL A 120 -5.98 -1.09 -4.85
CA VAL A 120 -4.56 -0.84 -4.59
C VAL A 120 -3.79 -2.04 -5.13
N THR A 121 -2.88 -1.80 -6.06
CA THR A 121 -1.86 -2.79 -6.47
C THR A 121 -0.50 -2.30 -6.03
N LEU A 122 0.17 -3.08 -5.18
CA LEU A 122 1.48 -2.76 -4.63
C LEU A 122 2.49 -3.77 -5.14
N TYR A 123 3.52 -3.27 -5.81
CA TYR A 123 4.70 -4.03 -6.23
C TYR A 123 5.79 -3.81 -5.19
N GLU A 124 6.13 -4.86 -4.43
CA GLU A 124 7.34 -4.87 -3.60
C GLU A 124 8.58 -4.99 -4.50
N THR A 125 8.48 -5.83 -5.52
CA THR A 125 9.47 -5.92 -6.60
C THR A 125 8.74 -6.02 -7.94
N PRO A 126 9.43 -5.91 -9.10
CA PRO A 126 8.78 -6.10 -10.39
C PRO A 126 8.11 -7.47 -10.57
N ARG A 127 8.50 -8.48 -9.77
CA ARG A 127 8.01 -9.86 -9.87
C ARG A 127 7.03 -10.23 -8.75
N ASN A 128 7.02 -9.48 -7.65
CA ASN A 128 6.17 -9.75 -6.50
C ASN A 128 5.24 -8.56 -6.28
N PHE A 129 3.95 -8.78 -6.47
CA PHE A 129 2.94 -7.74 -6.28
C PHE A 129 1.64 -8.33 -5.75
N VAL A 130 0.94 -7.50 -4.99
CA VAL A 130 -0.34 -7.82 -4.38
C VAL A 130 -1.39 -6.85 -4.91
N SER A 131 -2.65 -7.28 -4.94
CA SER A 131 -3.77 -6.40 -5.27
C SER A 131 -4.88 -6.57 -4.26
N TYR A 132 -5.38 -5.46 -3.74
CA TYR A 132 -6.43 -5.41 -2.75
C TYR A 132 -7.52 -4.44 -3.21
N GLN A 133 -8.79 -4.86 -3.10
CA GLN A 133 -9.96 -4.10 -3.58
C GLN A 133 -10.96 -3.80 -2.46
N GLY A 134 -10.57 -3.99 -1.20
CA GLY A 134 -11.48 -4.02 -0.05
C GLY A 134 -12.08 -5.40 0.17
N GLU A 135 -12.63 -5.63 1.36
CA GLU A 135 -13.47 -6.80 1.62
C GLU A 135 -14.77 -6.70 0.82
N GLN A 136 -15.24 -7.82 0.28
CA GLN A 136 -16.58 -7.90 -0.30
C GLN A 136 -17.58 -7.86 0.86
N ALA A 137 -18.39 -6.80 0.91
CA ALA A 137 -19.58 -6.77 1.75
C ALA A 137 -20.65 -7.74 1.21
#